data_AF-M4BIQ1-F1
#
_entry.id   AF-M4BIQ1-F1
#
_cell.length_a   1.000
_cell.length_b   1.000
_cell.length_c   1.000
_cell.angle_alpha   90.00
_cell.angle_beta   90.00
_cell.angle_gamma   90.00
#
_symmetry.space_group_name_H-M   'P 1'
#
loop_
_entity.id
_entity.type
_entity.pdbx_description
1 polymer ?
#
loop_
_entity_poly.entity_id
_entity_poly.type
_entity_poly.pdbx_seq_one_letter_code
_entity_poly.pdbx_strand_id
1 'polypeptide(L)'
;MVTQLLEHERIRTTLPKAKELRRVAEKVVTMAKQSDESARKRAQSIVRTPEAMTKLFEVVGPRYALREGGYTRILKADFRKGDGAEMAVIEYVDRPGEMRKAKPPTGIEAARAVFDAEAELVQ
;
A
#
# COMPACT_ATOMS: atom_id res chain seq x y z
N MET A 1 -8.74 10.95 1.63
CA MET A 1 -8.41 9.96 0.57
C MET A 1 -7.48 8.86 1.07
N VAL A 2 -6.33 9.14 1.72
CA VAL A 2 -5.46 8.06 2.24
C VAL A 2 -6.11 7.23 3.33
N THR A 3 -6.87 7.86 4.23
CA THR A 3 -7.71 7.15 5.21
C THR A 3 -8.65 6.14 4.55
N GLN A 4 -9.36 6.56 3.50
CA GLN A 4 -10.27 5.70 2.74
C GLN A 4 -9.54 4.56 2.03
N LEU A 5 -8.32 4.81 1.54
CA LEU A 5 -7.49 3.76 0.94
C LEU A 5 -7.05 2.75 2.00
N LEU A 6 -6.72 3.17 3.22
CA LEU A 6 -6.42 2.26 4.33
C LEU A 6 -7.63 1.41 4.72
N GLU A 7 -8.79 2.03 4.87
CA GLU A 7 -10.03 1.36 5.26
C GLU A 7 -10.44 0.30 4.22
N HIS A 8 -10.50 0.68 2.94
CA HIS A 8 -11.05 -0.18 1.88
C HIS A 8 -9.99 -0.98 1.10
N GLU A 9 -8.70 -0.70 1.27
CA GLU A 9 -7.55 -1.25 0.51
C GLU A 9 -7.54 -1.03 -1.01
N ARG A 10 -8.65 -0.58 -1.58
CA ARG A 10 -8.83 -0.25 -2.99
C ARG A 10 -9.86 0.87 -3.11
N ILE A 11 -9.54 1.90 -3.90
CA ILE A 11 -10.49 2.96 -4.25
C ILE A 11 -10.43 3.27 -5.74
N ARG A 12 -11.57 3.68 -6.31
CA ARG A 12 -11.67 4.20 -7.68
C ARG A 12 -11.73 5.72 -7.63
N THR A 13 -10.84 6.38 -8.37
CA THR A 13 -10.77 7.85 -8.41
C THR A 13 -10.24 8.32 -9.77
N THR A 14 -10.01 9.63 -9.95
CA THR A 14 -9.40 10.14 -11.19
C THR A 14 -7.91 9.84 -11.23
N LEU A 15 -7.33 9.66 -12.42
CA LEU A 15 -5.91 9.34 -12.57
C LEU A 15 -4.99 10.36 -11.87
N PRO A 16 -5.21 11.69 -11.97
CA PRO A 16 -4.38 12.66 -11.25
C PRO A 16 -4.46 12.49 -9.73
N LYS A 17 -5.66 12.26 -9.18
CA LYS A 17 -5.85 12.03 -7.73
C LYS A 17 -5.19 10.75 -7.28
N ALA A 18 -5.23 9.69 -8.08
CA ALA A 18 -4.54 8.43 -7.78
C ALA A 18 -3.02 8.62 -7.72
N LYS A 19 -2.44 9.37 -8.68
CA LYS A 19 -1.00 9.67 -8.69
C LYS A 19 -0.55 10.46 -7.46
N GLU A 20 -1.30 11.48 -7.06
CA GLU A 20 -1.01 12.24 -5.84
C GLU A 20 -1.17 11.38 -4.59
N LEU A 21 -2.23 10.57 -4.54
CA LEU A 21 -2.50 9.70 -3.41
C LEU A 21 -1.38 8.68 -3.19
N ARG A 22 -0.81 8.13 -4.27
CA ARG A 22 0.33 7.22 -4.21
C ARG A 22 1.49 7.82 -3.41
N ARG A 23 1.86 9.09 -3.67
CA ARG A 23 2.96 9.76 -2.96
C ARG A 23 2.73 9.81 -1.44
N VAL A 24 1.48 10.04 -1.02
CA VAL A 24 1.12 10.12 0.40
C VAL A 24 1.03 8.71 1.01
N ALA A 25 0.39 7.77 0.32
CA ALA A 25 0.21 6.40 0.78
C ALA A 25 1.56 5.69 0.99
N GLU A 26 2.52 5.87 0.07
CA GLU A 26 3.86 5.28 0.21
C GLU A 26 4.56 5.78 1.48
N LYS A 27 4.49 7.09 1.76
CA LYS A 27 5.09 7.67 2.97
C LYS A 27 4.44 7.14 4.24
N VAL A 28 3.11 7.02 4.25
CA VAL A 28 2.35 6.53 5.40
C VAL A 28 2.70 5.07 5.71
N VAL A 29 2.82 4.22 4.68
CA VAL A 29 3.27 2.83 4.87
C VAL A 29 4.70 2.78 5.39
N THR A 30 5.61 3.61 4.87
CA THR A 30 6.99 3.68 5.39
C THR A 30 7.04 4.07 6.87
N MET A 31 6.18 5.00 7.32
CA MET A 31 6.06 5.31 8.75
C MET A 31 5.55 4.11 9.56
N ALA A 32 4.59 3.35 9.01
CA ALA A 32 4.06 2.17 9.67
C ALA A 32 5.11 1.07 9.87
N LYS A 33 6.00 0.88 8.89
CA LYS A 33 7.12 -0.07 8.98
C LYS A 33 8.10 0.27 10.11
N GLN A 34 8.30 1.55 10.41
CA GLN A 34 9.19 1.98 11.50
C GLN A 34 8.61 1.62 12.87
N SER A 35 7.27 1.65 13.01
CA SER A 35 6.53 1.25 14.22
C SER A 35 6.89 1.99 15.53
N ASP A 36 7.69 3.06 15.47
CA ASP A 36 8.03 3.88 16.63
C ASP A 36 6.93 4.92 16.98
N GLU A 37 6.97 5.45 18.22
CA GLU A 37 5.98 6.43 18.70
C GLU A 37 5.98 7.74 17.89
N SER A 38 7.16 8.16 17.41
CA SER A 38 7.31 9.37 16.59
C SER A 38 6.66 9.19 15.21
N ALA A 39 6.81 8.03 14.60
CA ALA A 39 6.16 7.62 13.36
C ALA A 39 4.65 7.56 13.55
N ARG A 40 4.17 7.06 14.69
CA ARG A 40 2.74 7.08 15.04
C ARG A 40 2.21 8.51 15.17
N LYS A 41 2.91 9.41 15.86
CA LYS A 41 2.55 10.85 15.95
C LYS A 41 2.54 11.53 14.58
N ARG A 42 3.54 11.28 13.73
CA ARG A 42 3.57 11.80 12.35
C ARG A 42 2.39 11.29 11.52
N ALA A 43 2.07 10.00 11.63
CA ALA A 43 0.95 9.40 10.92
C ALA A 43 -0.42 9.98 11.35
N GLN A 44 -0.59 10.41 12.61
CA GLN A 44 -1.85 11.04 13.09
C GLN A 44 -2.18 12.35 12.34
N SER A 45 -1.18 13.06 11.83
CA SER A 45 -1.41 14.28 11.04
C SER A 45 -2.00 13.99 9.65
N ILE A 46 -1.93 12.74 9.19
CA ILE A 46 -2.32 12.31 7.84
C ILE A 46 -3.54 11.39 7.88
N VAL A 47 -3.54 10.41 8.79
CA VAL A 47 -4.59 9.40 8.95
C VAL A 47 -5.57 9.87 10.02
N ARG A 48 -6.84 10.00 9.63
CA ARG A 48 -7.84 10.72 10.42
C ARG A 48 -8.67 9.83 11.35
N THR A 49 -8.88 8.57 11.00
CA THR A 49 -9.75 7.66 11.77
C THR A 49 -8.89 6.71 12.61
N PRO A 50 -9.29 6.42 13.87
CA PRO A 50 -8.61 5.44 14.71
C PRO A 50 -8.54 4.06 14.06
N GLU A 51 -9.59 3.64 13.35
CA GLU A 51 -9.67 2.34 12.70
C GLU A 51 -8.63 2.21 11.58
N ALA A 52 -8.49 3.24 10.74
CA ALA A 52 -7.46 3.28 9.71
C ALA A 52 -6.05 3.30 10.32
N MET A 53 -5.88 3.96 11.47
CA MET A 53 -4.61 4.02 12.17
C MET A 53 -4.21 2.65 12.74
N THR A 54 -5.14 1.96 13.39
CA THR A 54 -4.95 0.59 13.88
C THR A 54 -4.58 -0.33 12.72
N LYS A 55 -5.36 -0.30 11.63
CA LYS A 55 -5.08 -1.11 10.43
C LYS A 55 -3.73 -0.81 9.79
N LEU A 56 -3.32 0.46 9.79
CA LEU A 56 -2.03 0.87 9.26
C LEU A 56 -0.87 0.15 9.97
N PHE A 57 -0.87 0.15 11.30
CA PHE A 57 0.24 -0.40 12.09
C PHE A 57 0.13 -1.91 12.34
N GLU A 58 -1.08 -2.46 12.43
CA GLU A 58 -1.27 -3.89 12.75
C GLU A 58 -1.36 -4.78 11.51
N VAL A 59 -1.80 -4.25 10.37
CA VAL A 59 -2.00 -5.03 9.15
C VAL A 59 -1.06 -4.58 8.04
N VAL A 60 -1.07 -3.28 7.72
CA VAL A 60 -0.37 -2.76 6.52
C VAL A 60 1.14 -2.70 6.75
N GLY A 61 1.60 -2.24 7.91
CA GLY A 61 3.02 -2.20 8.26
C GLY A 61 3.68 -3.59 8.19
N PRO A 62 3.18 -4.60 8.93
CA PRO A 62 3.70 -5.96 8.89
C PRO A 62 3.65 -6.59 7.49
N ARG A 63 2.56 -6.39 6.73
CA ARG A 63 2.43 -6.89 5.35
C ARG A 63 3.59 -6.46 4.45
N TYR A 64 4.12 -5.26 4.65
CA TYR A 64 5.16 -4.67 3.81
C TYR A 64 6.53 -4.58 4.49
N ALA A 65 6.74 -5.29 5.61
CA ALA A 65 8.01 -5.27 6.34
C ALA A 65 9.20 -5.52 5.41
N LEU A 66 9.13 -6.56 4.58
CA LEU A 66 10.20 -6.99 3.67
C LEU A 66 10.20 -6.25 2.32
N ARG A 67 9.21 -5.41 2.01
CA ARG A 67 9.11 -4.72 0.72
C ARG A 67 9.79 -3.35 0.77
N GLU A 68 10.75 -3.08 -0.11
CA GLU A 68 11.41 -1.77 -0.24
C GLU A 68 10.63 -0.85 -1.21
N GLY A 69 9.43 -0.43 -0.81
CA GLY A 69 8.60 0.50 -1.58
C GLY A 69 7.73 -0.16 -2.65
N GLY A 70 6.91 0.66 -3.32
CA GLY A 70 5.94 0.17 -4.30
C GLY A 70 4.78 -0.56 -3.63
N TYR A 71 4.31 -0.04 -2.51
CA TYR A 71 3.21 -0.60 -1.72
C TYR A 71 1.85 -0.43 -2.39
N THR A 72 1.75 0.50 -3.35
CA THR A 72 0.51 0.80 -4.06
C THR A 72 0.65 0.60 -5.56
N ARG A 73 -0.45 0.22 -6.19
CA ARG A 73 -0.58 0.11 -7.65
C ARG A 73 -1.71 0.99 -8.14
N ILE A 74 -1.48 1.64 -9.29
CA ILE A 74 -2.51 2.39 -10.02
C ILE A 74 -2.79 1.62 -11.31
N LEU A 75 -4.06 1.32 -11.56
CA LEU A 75 -4.56 0.72 -12.78
C LEU A 75 -5.48 1.73 -13.46
N LYS A 76 -5.22 2.03 -14.73
CA LYS A 76 -6.12 2.88 -15.52
C LYS A 76 -7.47 2.19 -15.69
N ALA A 77 -8.52 2.98 -15.67
CA ALA A 77 -9.89 2.55 -15.93
C ALA A 77 -10.50 3.43 -17.03
N ASP A 78 -11.76 3.18 -17.36
CA ASP A 78 -12.47 3.94 -18.38
C ASP A 78 -12.66 5.41 -18.00
N PHE A 79 -12.99 6.23 -18.99
CA PHE A 79 -13.35 7.63 -18.78
C PHE A 79 -14.69 7.76 -18.04
N ARG A 80 -14.78 8.75 -17.15
CA ARG A 80 -16.03 9.04 -16.46
C ARG A 80 -17.06 9.60 -17.43
N LYS A 81 -18.26 9.02 -17.41
CA LYS A 81 -19.40 9.48 -18.21
C LYS A 81 -19.78 10.90 -17.78
N GLY A 82 -19.92 11.80 -18.76
CA GLY A 82 -20.30 13.20 -18.54
C GLY A 82 -19.15 14.16 -18.79
N ASP A 83 -18.11 14.10 -17.95
CA ASP A 83 -16.97 15.04 -18.02
C ASP A 83 -15.70 14.46 -18.66
N GLY A 84 -15.72 13.20 -19.09
CA GLY A 84 -14.59 12.58 -19.79
C GLY A 84 -13.33 12.47 -18.94
N ALA A 85 -13.41 12.56 -17.62
CA ALA A 85 -12.24 12.49 -16.77
C ALA A 85 -11.61 11.07 -16.79
N GLU A 86 -10.30 10.98 -16.98
CA GLU A 86 -9.56 9.72 -16.87
C GLU A 86 -9.69 9.14 -15.44
N MET A 87 -10.23 7.93 -15.34
CA MET A 87 -10.34 7.23 -14.06
C MET A 87 -9.21 6.23 -13.87
N ALA A 88 -8.96 5.91 -12.61
CA ALA A 88 -8.03 4.89 -12.20
C ALA A 88 -8.49 4.22 -10.90
N VAL A 89 -8.09 2.97 -10.72
CA VAL A 89 -8.19 2.26 -9.45
C VAL A 89 -6.81 2.28 -8.81
N ILE A 90 -6.75 2.72 -7.55
CA ILE A 90 -5.55 2.61 -6.72
C ILE A 90 -5.79 1.59 -5.62
N GLU A 91 -4.84 0.68 -5.43
CA GLU A 91 -4.93 -0.38 -4.43
C GLU A 91 -3.58 -0.65 -3.76
N TYR A 92 -3.65 -1.24 -2.57
CA TYR A 92 -2.51 -1.89 -1.92
C TYR A 92 -2.16 -3.21 -2.61
N VAL A 93 -0.86 -3.47 -2.78
CA VAL A 93 -0.33 -4.73 -3.36
C VAL A 93 -0.28 -5.84 -2.32
N ASP A 94 0.00 -7.08 -2.73
CA ASP A 94 0.13 -8.24 -1.82
C ASP A 94 -1.10 -8.50 -0.93
N ARG A 95 -2.25 -7.89 -1.27
CA ARG A 95 -3.52 -8.08 -0.56
C ARG A 95 -4.29 -9.27 -1.15
N PRO A 96 -5.11 -9.98 -0.36
CA PRO A 96 -6.06 -10.95 -0.89
C PRO A 96 -6.96 -10.31 -1.96
N GLY A 97 -7.03 -10.93 -3.13
CA GLY A 97 -7.87 -10.47 -4.24
C GLY A 97 -7.38 -9.19 -4.96
N GLU A 98 -6.07 -8.91 -4.96
CA GLU A 98 -5.51 -7.84 -5.81
C GLU A 98 -5.82 -8.07 -7.30
N MET A 99 -5.98 -6.99 -8.08
CA MET A 99 -6.43 -7.12 -9.49
C MET A 99 -5.38 -7.77 -10.39
N ARG A 100 -4.11 -7.57 -10.04
CA ARG A 100 -2.96 -8.09 -10.78
C ARG A 100 -1.97 -8.61 -9.74
N LYS A 101 -1.44 -9.82 -9.93
CA LYS A 101 -0.40 -10.33 -9.02
C LYS A 101 0.81 -9.39 -8.99
N ALA A 102 1.23 -9.00 -7.80
CA ALA A 102 2.44 -8.24 -7.58
C ALA A 102 3.67 -9.08 -7.88
N LYS A 103 4.74 -8.39 -8.28
CA LYS A 103 6.07 -8.99 -8.23
C LYS A 103 6.43 -9.21 -6.75
N PRO A 104 7.19 -10.27 -6.42
CA PRO A 104 7.63 -10.50 -5.06
C PRO A 104 8.36 -9.27 -4.50
N PRO A 105 8.42 -9.10 -3.17
CA PRO A 105 9.13 -8.00 -2.54
C PRO A 105 10.56 -7.93 -3.07
N THR A 106 10.97 -6.75 -3.52
CA THR A 106 12.35 -6.47 -3.93
C THR A 106 13.08 -5.86 -2.75
N GLY A 107 14.30 -6.34 -2.49
CA GLY A 107 15.16 -5.89 -1.39
C GLY A 107 16.16 -6.98 -1.02
N ILE A 108 17.24 -6.62 -0.34
CA ILE A 108 18.28 -7.59 0.07
C ILE A 108 17.70 -8.57 1.09
N GLU A 109 16.96 -8.04 2.07
CA GLU A 109 16.30 -8.86 3.11
C GLU A 109 15.19 -9.73 2.53
N ALA A 110 14.42 -9.20 1.57
CA ALA A 110 13.41 -10.00 0.86
C ALA A 110 14.05 -11.12 0.03
N ALA A 111 15.12 -10.82 -0.71
CA ALA A 111 15.83 -11.83 -1.50
C ALA A 111 16.40 -12.93 -0.60
N ARG A 112 16.94 -12.56 0.57
CA ARG A 112 17.43 -13.51 1.56
C ARG A 112 16.31 -14.36 2.15
N ALA A 113 15.18 -13.75 2.55
CA ALA A 113 14.03 -14.48 3.07
C ALA A 113 13.41 -15.44 2.04
N VAL A 114 13.38 -15.05 0.76
CA VAL A 114 12.91 -15.93 -0.34
C VAL A 114 13.88 -17.10 -0.52
N PHE A 115 15.19 -16.85 -0.52
CA PHE A 115 16.20 -17.91 -0.61
C PHE A 115 16.12 -18.90 0.56
N ASP A 116 15.99 -18.38 1.79
CA ASP A 116 15.89 -19.21 3.00
C ASP A 116 14.60 -20.06 2.97
N ALA A 117 13.47 -19.48 2.52
CA ALA A 117 12.20 -20.20 2.39
C ALA A 117 12.22 -21.26 1.27
N GLU A 118 12.90 -21.00 0.16
CA GLU A 118 13.10 -21.99 -0.91
C GLU A 118 14.03 -23.12 -0.45
N ALA A 119 15.04 -22.84 0.39
CA ALA A 119 15.93 -23.85 0.95
C ALA A 119 15.23 -24.80 1.94
N GLU A 120 14.32 -24.30 2.77
CA GLU A 120 13.49 -25.12 3.66
C GLU A 120 12.53 -26.03 2.88
N LEU A 121 12.06 -25.61 1.70
CA LEU A 121 11.12 -26.41 0.90
C LEU A 121 11.77 -27.58 0.15
N VAL A 122 13.11 -27.60 0.07
CA VAL A 122 13.90 -28.58 -0.68
C VAL A 122 14.55 -29.63 0.26
N GLN A 123 14.39 -29.49 1.58
CA GLN A 123 14.81 -30.47 2.61
C GLN A 123 13.65 -31.38 3.01
#